data_AF-A0A941NIM7-F1
#
_entry.id   AF-A0A941NIM7-F1
#
_cell.length_a   1.000
_cell.length_b   1.000
_cell.length_c   1.000
_cell.angle_alpha   90.00
_cell.angle_beta   90.00
_cell.angle_gamma   90.00
#
_symmetry.space_group_name_H-M   'P 1'
#
loop_
_entity.id
_entity.type
_entity.pdbx_description
1 polymer ?
#
loop_
_entity_poly.entity_id
_entity_poly.type
_entity_poly.pdbx_seq_one_letter_code
_entity_poly.pdbx_strand_id
1 'polypeptide(L)'
;ANPVGGQTSIPGGVIGAHQTAQGGVDAYLAKFDSKGNLLSENQFGTSGDDQVAATATGSDGSLYVASVQNGQAIVAKYASGDITSAPVWSQSLGALQAGGGIGGLTVSGGNVYVSGTTSNGNLTAGGQASIAAASSGGTDAFVFALTDNGGSVSADHVSYVGTGVSDQGGAMTVGPDGTIYLTGTTMGTFAGQQRNIQNVTNAFATALNANGSVQWTQQYGGADGQSTGASMAIDPNGSSVLDVLGLPRGTINLNQSVDLTSMTTLRAGDTFKIKIDGVAPRTTTITIDKGETINSLNTKINSQLGAIGKAAANYTGGAEGIKLTVNPGNTIELIAGPKDSDALARLGISAGVLTAPAAASKAGATTASTTDKKTEPTYGLGFSGTLDISTRTGANLARSQLLSVLSNLQSTYQKSNAPPPADAKPGNTSGTASSATTAQLANYNLALSLMGTDPNNAVANIQSIVSGQGSGGNSLSNLLSQI
;
A
#
# COMPACT_ATOMS: atom_id res chain seq x y z
N ALA A 1 26.24 -26.41 0.95
CA ALA A 1 26.92 -25.48 1.86
C ALA A 1 26.95 -24.13 1.18
N ASN A 2 26.14 -23.18 1.62
CA ASN A 2 26.10 -21.85 1.00
C ASN A 2 27.14 -20.96 1.69
N PRO A 3 28.07 -20.36 0.94
CA PRO A 3 28.99 -19.38 1.48
C PRO A 3 28.23 -18.09 1.81
N VAL A 4 28.60 -17.46 2.92
CA VAL A 4 28.10 -16.17 3.38
C VAL A 4 29.26 -15.20 3.31
N GLY A 5 29.02 -13.98 2.82
CA GLY A 5 29.98 -12.90 2.81
C GLY A 5 29.60 -11.80 3.80
N GLY A 6 30.60 -11.08 4.32
CA GLY A 6 30.37 -9.91 5.16
C GLY A 6 31.63 -9.05 5.32
N GLN A 7 31.65 -8.26 6.39
CA GLN A 7 32.80 -7.45 6.84
C GLN A 7 33.03 -7.63 8.35
N THR A 8 34.26 -7.43 8.81
CA THR A 8 34.56 -7.43 10.25
C THR A 8 33.84 -6.27 10.96
N SER A 9 33.56 -6.44 12.25
CA SER A 9 32.79 -5.46 13.02
C SER A 9 33.60 -4.26 13.51
N ILE A 10 34.94 -4.37 13.48
CA ILE A 10 35.86 -3.33 13.94
C ILE A 10 37.10 -3.27 13.03
N PRO A 11 37.68 -2.07 12.82
CA PRO A 11 38.98 -1.93 12.18
C PRO A 11 40.05 -2.78 12.89
N GLY A 12 40.84 -3.52 12.12
CA GLY A 12 41.85 -4.42 12.67
C GLY A 12 41.30 -5.70 13.30
N GLY A 13 39.99 -5.96 13.18
CA GLY A 13 39.36 -7.17 13.72
C GLY A 13 39.68 -8.42 12.91
N VAL A 14 39.68 -9.59 13.57
CA VAL A 14 39.83 -10.89 12.90
C VAL A 14 38.62 -11.77 13.20
N ILE A 15 38.12 -12.51 12.20
CA ILE A 15 36.94 -13.40 12.39
C ILE A 15 37.30 -14.76 13.01
N GLY A 16 38.58 -15.13 13.02
CA GLY A 16 39.05 -16.41 13.57
C GLY A 16 40.56 -16.46 13.79
N ALA A 17 41.03 -17.52 14.46
CA ALA A 17 42.39 -17.64 15.01
C ALA A 17 43.53 -17.66 13.98
N HIS A 18 43.21 -17.75 12.68
CA HIS A 18 44.17 -17.81 11.58
C HIS A 18 43.92 -16.75 10.50
N GLN A 19 43.14 -15.72 10.82
CA GLN A 19 42.90 -14.59 9.94
C GLN A 19 43.83 -13.44 10.32
N THR A 20 44.19 -12.63 9.33
CA THR A 20 45.05 -11.45 9.53
C THR A 20 44.29 -10.22 9.08
N ALA A 21 44.27 -9.19 9.92
CA ALA A 21 43.65 -7.93 9.56
C ALA A 21 44.57 -7.09 8.67
N GLN A 22 44.03 -6.41 7.67
CA GLN A 22 44.82 -5.63 6.71
C GLN A 22 44.73 -4.11 6.93
N GLY A 23 43.84 -3.63 7.80
CA GLY A 23 43.76 -2.22 8.18
C GLY A 23 42.41 -1.83 8.77
N GLY A 24 41.53 -1.30 7.92
CA GLY A 24 40.15 -0.96 8.27
C GLY A 24 39.31 -2.19 8.59
N VAL A 25 38.00 -2.11 8.33
CA VAL A 25 37.19 -3.35 8.34
C VAL A 25 37.55 -4.20 7.13
N ASP A 26 37.65 -5.51 7.32
CA ASP A 26 38.05 -6.44 6.25
C ASP A 26 36.84 -7.23 5.75
N ALA A 27 36.85 -7.55 4.46
CA ALA A 27 35.88 -8.44 3.87
C ALA A 27 36.12 -9.87 4.36
N TYR A 28 35.05 -10.66 4.49
CA TYR A 28 35.20 -12.08 4.77
C TYR A 28 34.19 -12.95 4.03
N LEU A 29 34.57 -14.21 3.84
CA LEU A 29 33.72 -15.30 3.40
C LEU A 29 33.73 -16.40 4.46
N ALA A 30 32.57 -16.99 4.74
CA ALA A 30 32.41 -18.13 5.63
C ALA A 30 31.50 -19.17 4.99
N LYS A 31 31.90 -20.44 5.02
CA LYS A 31 31.13 -21.56 4.47
C LYS A 31 30.59 -22.40 5.60
N PHE A 32 29.31 -22.70 5.56
CA PHE A 32 28.64 -23.50 6.59
C PHE A 32 28.06 -24.79 6.02
N ASP A 33 28.04 -25.86 6.82
CA ASP A 33 27.30 -27.07 6.50
C ASP A 33 25.77 -26.86 6.65
N SER A 34 24.97 -27.87 6.30
CA SER A 34 23.51 -27.79 6.41
C SER A 34 22.98 -27.72 7.84
N LYS A 35 23.84 -27.92 8.84
CA LYS A 35 23.52 -27.82 10.27
C LYS A 35 24.01 -26.48 10.87
N GLY A 36 24.62 -25.62 10.06
CA GLY A 36 25.16 -24.33 10.49
C GLY A 36 26.56 -24.40 11.11
N ASN A 37 27.27 -25.52 11.01
CA ASN A 37 28.66 -25.60 11.47
C ASN A 37 29.58 -24.91 10.46
N LEU A 38 30.52 -24.12 10.95
CA LEU A 38 31.56 -23.48 10.13
C LEU A 38 32.48 -24.55 9.54
N LEU A 39 32.61 -24.56 8.21
CA LEU A 39 33.48 -25.46 7.45
C LEU A 39 34.79 -24.79 7.07
N SER A 40 34.73 -23.53 6.64
CA SER A 40 35.89 -22.75 6.24
C SER A 40 35.58 -21.26 6.33
N GLU A 41 36.61 -20.45 6.50
CA GLU A 41 36.54 -19.00 6.53
C GLU A 41 37.76 -18.39 5.84
N ASN A 42 37.59 -17.23 5.23
CA ASN A 42 38.65 -16.48 4.58
C ASN A 42 38.38 -14.99 4.75
N GLN A 43 39.28 -14.29 5.44
CA GLN A 43 39.29 -12.84 5.58
C GLN A 43 40.32 -12.23 4.63
N PHE A 44 39.91 -11.21 3.91
CA PHE A 44 40.73 -10.51 2.92
C PHE A 44 40.33 -9.04 2.85
N GLY A 45 41.27 -8.20 2.43
CA GLY A 45 41.04 -6.76 2.39
C GLY A 45 42.30 -6.02 2.01
N THR A 46 42.23 -4.72 2.22
CA THR A 46 43.24 -3.71 1.96
C THR A 46 43.52 -2.96 3.27
N SER A 47 44.28 -1.87 3.19
CA SER A 47 44.44 -0.98 4.35
C SER A 47 43.20 -0.13 4.65
N GLY A 48 42.22 -0.09 3.73
CA GLY A 48 40.96 0.66 3.87
C GLY A 48 39.83 -0.19 4.44
N ASP A 49 38.59 0.25 4.21
CA ASP A 49 37.39 -0.51 4.54
C ASP A 49 36.99 -1.42 3.36
N ASP A 50 36.74 -2.69 3.66
CA ASP A 50 36.44 -3.74 2.71
C ASP A 50 35.23 -4.56 3.16
N GLN A 51 34.37 -4.94 2.22
CA GLN A 51 33.21 -5.78 2.49
C GLN A 51 32.87 -6.69 1.32
N VAL A 52 32.41 -7.91 1.61
CA VAL A 52 31.66 -8.69 0.62
C VAL A 52 30.22 -8.19 0.61
N ALA A 53 29.77 -7.67 -0.54
CA ALA A 53 28.45 -7.08 -0.69
C ALA A 53 27.41 -8.08 -1.24
N ALA A 54 27.83 -8.97 -2.14
CA ALA A 54 26.95 -9.98 -2.71
C ALA A 54 27.71 -11.25 -3.13
N THR A 55 27.02 -12.38 -3.11
CA THR A 55 27.54 -13.67 -3.58
C THR A 55 26.52 -14.36 -4.47
N ALA A 56 26.99 -15.15 -5.43
CA ALA A 56 26.16 -15.95 -6.31
C ALA A 56 26.86 -17.28 -6.62
N THR A 57 26.09 -18.35 -6.82
CA THR A 57 26.63 -19.67 -7.15
C THR A 57 26.32 -19.98 -8.62
N GLY A 58 27.34 -20.37 -9.38
CA GLY A 58 27.19 -20.87 -10.74
C GLY A 58 26.59 -22.28 -10.78
N SER A 59 26.08 -22.69 -11.93
CA SER A 59 25.55 -24.04 -12.14
C SER A 59 26.61 -25.14 -12.04
N ASP A 60 27.89 -24.78 -12.21
CA ASP A 60 29.07 -25.62 -12.02
C ASP A 60 29.52 -25.73 -10.54
N GLY A 61 28.81 -25.05 -9.63
CA GLY A 61 29.17 -24.97 -8.21
C GLY A 61 30.28 -23.96 -7.91
N SER A 62 30.74 -23.18 -8.90
CA SER A 62 31.65 -22.05 -8.65
C SER A 62 30.96 -20.96 -7.82
N LEU A 63 31.73 -20.27 -7.00
CA LEU A 63 31.26 -19.13 -6.20
C LEU A 63 31.74 -17.84 -6.84
N TYR A 64 30.82 -16.91 -7.08
CA TYR A 64 31.09 -15.56 -7.51
C TYR A 64 30.89 -14.62 -6.33
N VAL A 65 31.83 -13.71 -6.13
CA VAL A 65 31.87 -12.80 -4.98
C VAL A 65 32.03 -11.39 -5.50
N ALA A 66 31.09 -10.53 -5.18
CA ALA A 66 31.16 -9.10 -5.41
C ALA A 66 31.50 -8.41 -4.09
N SER A 67 32.60 -7.66 -4.09
CA SER A 67 33.14 -6.99 -2.91
C SER A 67 33.40 -5.52 -3.23
N VAL A 68 33.31 -4.68 -2.21
CA VAL A 68 33.81 -3.32 -2.24
C VAL A 68 35.09 -3.30 -1.42
N GLN A 69 36.21 -3.00 -2.05
CA GLN A 69 37.52 -2.98 -1.40
C GLN A 69 38.14 -1.59 -1.50
N ASN A 70 38.24 -0.87 -0.38
CA ASN A 70 38.64 0.54 -0.33
C ASN A 70 37.93 1.42 -1.40
N GLY A 71 36.61 1.25 -1.53
CA GLY A 71 35.77 1.95 -2.50
C GLY A 71 35.82 1.43 -3.96
N GLN A 72 36.62 0.40 -4.24
CA GLN A 72 36.69 -0.26 -5.55
C GLN A 72 35.69 -1.42 -5.62
N ALA A 73 34.86 -1.47 -6.67
CA ALA A 73 34.06 -2.66 -6.94
C ALA A 73 34.94 -3.76 -7.55
N ILE A 74 34.93 -4.94 -6.93
CA ILE A 74 35.71 -6.11 -7.37
C ILE A 74 34.81 -7.34 -7.42
N VAL A 75 34.89 -8.07 -8.53
CA VAL A 75 34.22 -9.37 -8.72
C VAL A 75 35.27 -10.45 -8.82
N ALA A 76 35.10 -11.54 -8.09
CA ALA A 76 36.00 -12.70 -8.13
C ALA A 76 35.23 -14.01 -8.26
N LYS A 77 35.84 -15.01 -8.90
CA LYS A 77 35.32 -16.37 -9.00
C LYS A 77 36.21 -17.36 -8.26
N TYR A 78 35.61 -18.21 -7.44
CA TYR A 78 36.26 -19.32 -6.74
C TYR A 78 35.77 -20.65 -7.30
N ALA A 79 36.69 -21.51 -7.71
CA ALA A 79 36.36 -22.83 -8.25
C ALA A 79 35.67 -23.68 -7.18
N SER A 80 34.56 -24.32 -7.54
CA SER A 80 33.80 -25.24 -6.66
C SER A 80 33.43 -24.64 -5.28
N GLY A 81 33.37 -23.31 -5.19
CA GLY A 81 33.12 -22.59 -3.95
C GLY A 81 34.14 -22.90 -2.85
N ASP A 82 35.39 -23.21 -3.22
CA ASP A 82 36.51 -23.28 -2.30
C ASP A 82 37.04 -21.88 -2.02
N ILE A 83 36.68 -21.34 -0.87
CA ILE A 83 37.11 -20.02 -0.42
C ILE A 83 38.50 -20.02 0.22
N THR A 84 39.13 -21.18 0.40
CA THR A 84 40.47 -21.31 1.00
C THR A 84 41.59 -21.21 -0.04
N SER A 85 41.25 -21.44 -1.30
CA SER A 85 42.13 -21.26 -2.46
C SER A 85 42.03 -19.84 -3.03
N ALA A 86 43.06 -19.43 -3.78
CA ALA A 86 43.01 -18.18 -4.53
C ALA A 86 41.87 -18.21 -5.58
N PRO A 87 41.24 -17.06 -5.89
CA PRO A 87 40.23 -16.99 -6.92
C PRO A 87 40.81 -17.36 -8.30
N VAL A 88 40.00 -18.03 -9.13
CA VAL A 88 40.31 -18.39 -10.52
C VAL A 88 40.62 -17.13 -11.34
N TRP A 89 39.80 -16.10 -11.11
CA TRP A 89 40.02 -14.76 -11.66
C TRP A 89 39.43 -13.72 -10.70
N SER A 90 39.93 -12.49 -10.81
CA SER A 90 39.42 -11.31 -10.13
C SER A 90 39.45 -10.12 -11.08
N GLN A 91 38.39 -9.32 -11.08
CA GLN A 91 38.22 -8.16 -11.95
C GLN A 91 37.75 -6.95 -11.14
N SER A 92 38.51 -5.85 -11.23
CA SER A 92 38.04 -4.56 -10.74
C SER A 92 37.14 -3.90 -11.79
N LEU A 93 35.96 -3.45 -11.36
CA LEU A 93 35.03 -2.68 -12.19
C LEU A 93 35.37 -1.17 -12.18
N GLY A 94 36.14 -0.74 -11.17
CA GLY A 94 36.56 0.63 -10.94
C GLY A 94 36.10 1.19 -9.59
N ALA A 95 36.41 2.46 -9.35
CA ALA A 95 35.99 3.17 -8.13
C ALA A 95 34.50 3.49 -8.18
N LEU A 96 33.77 3.14 -7.12
CA LEU A 96 32.35 3.45 -7.00
C LEU A 96 32.08 4.92 -6.61
N GLN A 97 33.11 5.61 -6.10
CA GLN A 97 33.05 6.99 -5.59
C GLN A 97 32.07 7.16 -4.41
N ALA A 98 31.92 8.40 -3.94
CA ALA A 98 31.12 8.72 -2.77
C ALA A 98 29.65 8.32 -2.97
N GLY A 99 29.07 7.69 -1.95
CA GLY A 99 27.70 7.15 -1.99
C GLY A 99 27.55 5.88 -2.84
N GLY A 100 28.65 5.34 -3.37
CA GLY A 100 28.64 4.14 -4.18
C GLY A 100 28.65 2.85 -3.35
N GLY A 101 28.03 1.80 -3.89
CA GLY A 101 27.93 0.48 -3.26
C GLY A 101 27.45 -0.57 -4.25
N ILE A 102 27.56 -1.84 -3.89
CA ILE A 102 27.04 -2.96 -4.67
C ILE A 102 25.70 -3.38 -4.06
N GLY A 103 24.66 -3.48 -4.89
CA GLY A 103 23.30 -3.87 -4.52
C GLY A 103 22.97 -5.33 -4.81
N GLY A 104 23.66 -5.96 -5.77
CA GLY A 104 23.38 -7.34 -6.14
C GLY A 104 24.40 -7.97 -7.09
N LEU A 105 24.37 -9.30 -7.16
CA LEU A 105 25.17 -10.13 -8.05
C LEU A 105 24.30 -11.26 -8.57
N THR A 106 24.32 -11.51 -9.88
CA THR A 106 23.60 -12.62 -10.52
C THR A 106 24.46 -13.23 -11.62
N VAL A 107 24.35 -14.55 -11.78
CA VAL A 107 25.05 -15.29 -12.84
C VAL A 107 24.00 -16.00 -13.69
N SER A 108 24.04 -15.80 -15.00
CA SER A 108 23.10 -16.42 -15.94
C SER A 108 23.76 -16.62 -17.30
N GLY A 109 23.63 -17.82 -17.88
CA GLY A 109 24.08 -18.10 -19.25
C GLY A 109 25.59 -17.90 -19.50
N GLY A 110 26.44 -18.05 -18.49
CA GLY A 110 27.88 -17.75 -18.59
C GLY A 110 28.24 -16.27 -18.43
N ASN A 111 27.26 -15.42 -18.19
CA ASN A 111 27.46 -14.01 -17.86
C ASN A 111 27.31 -13.77 -16.35
N VAL A 112 28.01 -12.75 -15.88
CA VAL A 112 27.98 -12.25 -14.50
C VAL A 112 27.50 -10.81 -14.54
N TYR A 113 26.47 -10.51 -13.76
CA TYR A 113 25.86 -9.18 -13.70
C TYR A 113 25.97 -8.64 -12.28
N VAL A 114 26.46 -7.41 -12.14
CA VAL A 114 26.60 -6.70 -10.86
C VAL A 114 25.75 -5.45 -10.88
N SER A 115 24.91 -5.25 -9.87
CA SER A 115 24.16 -4.02 -9.70
C SER A 115 24.67 -3.25 -8.51
N GLY A 116 24.38 -1.96 -8.50
CA GLY A 116 24.62 -1.13 -7.35
C GLY A 116 24.38 0.32 -7.65
N THR A 117 25.05 1.16 -6.87
CA THR A 117 24.98 2.61 -6.92
C THR A 117 26.37 3.16 -7.16
N THR A 118 26.50 4.20 -7.99
CA THR A 118 27.77 4.90 -8.16
C THR A 118 27.55 6.34 -8.60
N SER A 119 28.45 7.23 -8.19
CA SER A 119 28.57 8.58 -8.78
C SER A 119 29.61 8.63 -9.91
N ASN A 120 30.28 7.51 -10.19
CA ASN A 120 31.24 7.39 -11.27
C ASN A 120 30.54 7.07 -12.59
N GLY A 121 30.39 8.07 -13.45
CA GLY A 121 29.85 7.91 -14.82
C GLY A 121 30.77 7.18 -15.81
N ASN A 122 31.94 6.67 -15.37
CA ASN A 122 32.89 5.92 -16.18
C ASN A 122 33.40 4.66 -15.46
N LEU A 123 32.49 3.89 -14.86
CA LEU A 123 32.76 2.58 -14.26
C LEU A 123 32.91 1.55 -15.38
N THR A 124 34.05 1.58 -16.07
CA THR A 124 34.29 0.80 -17.31
C THR A 124 35.38 -0.25 -17.17
N ALA A 125 35.71 -0.67 -15.95
CA ALA A 125 36.82 -1.61 -15.68
C ALA A 125 38.15 -1.17 -16.33
N GLY A 126 38.47 0.12 -16.23
CA GLY A 126 39.67 0.68 -16.86
C GLY A 126 39.57 0.82 -18.39
N GLY A 127 38.36 0.99 -18.92
CA GLY A 127 38.10 1.15 -20.36
C GLY A 127 37.86 -0.17 -21.11
N GLN A 128 37.74 -1.29 -20.40
CA GLN A 128 37.45 -2.60 -20.99
C GLN A 128 35.97 -2.77 -21.36
N ALA A 129 35.06 -2.19 -20.56
CA ALA A 129 33.62 -2.22 -20.84
C ALA A 129 33.15 -0.98 -21.61
N SER A 130 32.14 -1.18 -22.45
CA SER A 130 31.40 -0.10 -23.12
C SER A 130 30.34 0.51 -22.20
N ILE A 131 29.90 1.74 -22.46
CA ILE A 131 28.76 2.37 -21.77
C ILE A 131 27.53 2.21 -22.66
N ALA A 132 26.61 1.32 -22.26
CA ALA A 132 25.39 1.02 -23.03
C ALA A 132 24.24 2.02 -22.75
N ALA A 133 24.19 2.57 -21.53
CA ALA A 133 23.30 3.67 -21.16
C ALA A 133 24.08 4.62 -20.25
N ALA A 134 24.12 5.92 -20.57
CA ALA A 134 24.97 6.90 -19.88
C ALA A 134 24.40 7.37 -18.54
N SER A 135 25.29 7.80 -17.64
CA SER A 135 24.93 8.41 -16.35
C SER A 135 24.11 9.69 -16.52
N SER A 136 23.13 9.89 -15.63
CA SER A 136 22.22 11.04 -15.62
C SER A 136 22.64 12.15 -14.65
N GLY A 137 23.75 11.95 -13.93
CA GLY A 137 24.25 12.86 -12.89
C GLY A 137 23.84 12.43 -11.48
N GLY A 138 24.40 13.06 -10.44
CA GLY A 138 24.16 12.61 -9.07
C GLY A 138 24.78 11.23 -8.80
N THR A 139 24.04 10.36 -8.10
CA THR A 139 24.37 8.94 -7.99
C THR A 139 23.37 8.17 -8.83
N ASP A 140 23.84 7.28 -9.69
CA ASP A 140 22.97 6.45 -10.51
C ASP A 140 22.99 5.00 -10.02
N ALA A 141 21.88 4.29 -10.23
CA ALA A 141 21.94 2.84 -10.22
C ALA A 141 22.73 2.37 -11.45
N PHE A 142 23.48 1.28 -11.33
CA PHE A 142 24.17 0.67 -12.45
C PHE A 142 23.87 -0.83 -12.55
N VAL A 143 24.01 -1.35 -13.76
CA VAL A 143 24.19 -2.78 -14.06
C VAL A 143 25.46 -2.92 -14.87
N PHE A 144 26.39 -3.73 -14.38
CA PHE A 144 27.64 -4.06 -15.05
C PHE A 144 27.59 -5.52 -15.48
N ALA A 145 27.75 -5.76 -16.78
CA ALA A 145 27.80 -7.10 -17.36
C ALA A 145 29.25 -7.54 -17.63
N LEU A 146 29.55 -8.78 -17.28
CA LEU A 146 30.79 -9.48 -17.60
C LEU A 146 30.48 -10.83 -18.23
N THR A 147 31.37 -11.32 -19.08
CA THR A 147 31.33 -12.68 -19.61
C THR A 147 32.39 -13.52 -18.89
N ASP A 148 31.97 -14.60 -18.24
CA ASP A 148 32.87 -15.58 -17.64
C ASP A 148 33.35 -16.57 -18.72
N ASN A 149 34.64 -16.51 -19.05
CA ASN A 149 35.29 -17.40 -20.00
C ASN A 149 35.87 -18.65 -19.30
N GLY A 150 35.38 -18.96 -18.10
CA GLY A 150 35.84 -20.07 -17.28
C GLY A 150 37.07 -19.71 -16.45
N GLY A 151 38.24 -19.67 -17.11
CA GLY A 151 39.53 -19.34 -16.48
C GLY A 151 39.89 -17.85 -16.48
N SER A 152 39.09 -17.04 -17.14
CA SER A 152 39.25 -15.57 -17.19
C SER A 152 37.88 -14.92 -17.33
N VAL A 153 37.83 -13.60 -17.25
CA VAL A 153 36.60 -12.81 -17.39
C VAL A 153 36.83 -11.66 -18.37
N SER A 154 35.78 -11.28 -19.09
CA SER A 154 35.79 -10.11 -19.97
C SER A 154 34.71 -9.14 -19.51
N ALA A 155 35.07 -7.88 -19.29
CA ALA A 155 34.11 -6.81 -19.04
C ALA A 155 33.40 -6.46 -20.36
N ASP A 156 32.07 -6.39 -20.36
CA ASP A 156 31.28 -6.19 -21.58
C ASP A 156 30.68 -4.77 -21.65
N HIS A 157 29.71 -4.48 -20.79
CA HIS A 157 29.04 -3.18 -20.77
C HIS A 157 28.61 -2.76 -19.37
N VAL A 158 28.44 -1.45 -19.20
CA VAL A 158 27.78 -0.83 -18.04
C VAL A 158 26.57 -0.01 -18.51
N SER A 159 25.47 -0.15 -17.78
CA SER A 159 24.24 0.61 -18.00
C SER A 159 23.89 1.37 -16.74
N TYR A 160 23.80 2.69 -16.85
CA TYR A 160 23.31 3.54 -15.78
C TYR A 160 21.80 3.71 -15.89
N VAL A 161 21.12 3.58 -14.76
CA VAL A 161 19.67 3.74 -14.60
C VAL A 161 19.46 4.75 -13.48
N GLY A 162 19.09 5.97 -13.84
CA GLY A 162 18.86 7.00 -12.85
C GLY A 162 18.29 8.27 -13.45
N THR A 163 18.30 9.31 -12.64
CA THR A 163 17.75 10.62 -12.90
C THR A 163 18.82 11.67 -12.61
N GLY A 164 18.50 12.97 -12.69
CA GLY A 164 19.47 14.02 -12.35
C GLY A 164 19.79 14.16 -10.85
N VAL A 165 19.29 13.25 -10.00
CA VAL A 165 19.45 13.30 -8.53
C VAL A 165 19.97 11.95 -7.99
N SER A 166 19.71 11.60 -6.73
CA SER A 166 20.19 10.34 -6.17
C SER A 166 19.25 9.18 -6.51
N ASP A 167 19.84 8.18 -7.14
CA ASP A 167 19.25 6.90 -7.51
C ASP A 167 20.15 5.76 -7.00
N GLN A 168 19.54 4.69 -6.50
CA GLN A 168 20.26 3.56 -5.93
C GLN A 168 19.80 2.24 -6.57
N GLY A 169 20.77 1.41 -6.96
CA GLY A 169 20.52 0.08 -7.50
C GLY A 169 20.43 -0.96 -6.39
N GLY A 170 19.39 -1.78 -6.42
CA GLY A 170 19.18 -2.89 -5.50
C GLY A 170 19.46 -4.24 -6.16
N ALA A 171 18.61 -5.22 -5.86
CA ALA A 171 18.69 -6.55 -6.44
C ALA A 171 18.40 -6.55 -7.95
N MET A 172 18.89 -7.60 -8.62
CA MET A 172 18.60 -7.86 -10.02
C MET A 172 18.25 -9.33 -10.26
N THR A 173 17.66 -9.61 -11.41
CA THR A 173 17.48 -10.97 -11.92
C THR A 173 17.49 -10.96 -13.45
N VAL A 174 17.78 -12.10 -14.06
CA VAL A 174 17.92 -12.21 -15.53
C VAL A 174 16.94 -13.25 -16.05
N GLY A 175 16.10 -12.83 -16.99
CA GLY A 175 15.15 -13.66 -17.70
C GLY A 175 15.81 -14.73 -18.58
N PRO A 176 15.09 -15.81 -18.92
CA PRO A 176 15.58 -16.83 -19.86
C PRO A 176 15.91 -16.27 -21.26
N ASP A 177 15.30 -15.15 -21.62
CA ASP A 177 15.52 -14.40 -22.86
C ASP A 177 16.74 -13.45 -22.79
N GLY A 178 17.41 -13.38 -21.64
CA GLY A 178 18.51 -12.45 -21.38
C GLY A 178 18.08 -11.04 -20.98
N THR A 179 16.79 -10.78 -20.78
CA THR A 179 16.31 -9.49 -20.24
C THR A 179 16.76 -9.37 -18.79
N ILE A 180 17.40 -8.26 -18.45
CA ILE A 180 17.88 -7.99 -17.09
C ILE A 180 16.86 -7.11 -16.40
N TYR A 181 16.33 -7.55 -15.27
CA TYR A 181 15.43 -6.77 -14.45
C TYR A 181 16.16 -6.28 -13.20
N LEU A 182 16.10 -4.97 -12.98
CA LEU A 182 16.71 -4.26 -11.86
C LEU A 182 15.61 -3.63 -11.00
N THR A 183 15.71 -3.78 -9.68
CA THR A 183 14.95 -2.94 -8.74
C THR A 183 15.87 -1.88 -8.14
N GLY A 184 15.29 -0.76 -7.71
CA GLY A 184 16.04 0.26 -7.01
C GLY A 184 15.17 1.32 -6.37
N THR A 185 15.82 2.40 -5.96
CA THR A 185 15.17 3.57 -5.36
C THR A 185 15.63 4.85 -6.03
N THR A 186 14.71 5.81 -6.17
CA THR A 186 14.96 7.11 -6.80
C THR A 186 14.44 8.22 -5.92
N MET A 187 15.18 9.32 -5.78
CA MET A 187 14.66 10.57 -5.24
C MET A 187 14.09 11.49 -6.32
N GLY A 188 14.26 11.12 -7.60
CA GLY A 188 13.89 11.88 -8.77
C GLY A 188 12.58 11.43 -9.42
N THR A 189 12.47 11.69 -10.72
CA THR A 189 11.35 11.25 -11.55
C THR A 189 11.90 10.81 -12.89
N PHE A 190 11.68 9.54 -13.23
CA PHE A 190 12.06 9.00 -14.53
C PHE A 190 11.20 9.58 -15.65
N ALA A 191 11.75 9.60 -16.86
CA ALA A 191 11.03 10.07 -18.04
C ALA A 191 9.71 9.28 -18.23
N GLY A 192 8.60 10.01 -18.40
CA GLY A 192 7.26 9.41 -18.56
C GLY A 192 6.62 8.89 -17.28
N GLN A 193 7.30 8.94 -16.14
CA GLN A 193 6.78 8.53 -14.84
C GLN A 193 6.20 9.72 -14.06
N GLN A 194 5.41 9.43 -13.03
CA GLN A 194 4.82 10.43 -12.15
C GLN A 194 5.17 10.13 -10.70
N ARG A 195 5.27 11.18 -9.88
CA ARG A 195 5.40 11.07 -8.41
C ARG A 195 4.25 11.82 -7.75
N ASN A 196 3.76 11.27 -6.64
CA ASN A 196 2.71 11.90 -5.83
C ASN A 196 3.26 12.95 -4.85
N ILE A 197 4.47 12.76 -4.31
CA ILE A 197 5.11 13.67 -3.35
C ILE A 197 6.56 13.95 -3.76
N GLN A 198 7.00 15.21 -3.65
CA GLN A 198 8.38 15.62 -3.95
C GLN A 198 9.35 15.29 -2.79
N ASN A 199 10.63 15.14 -3.10
CA ASN A 199 11.71 14.90 -2.13
C ASN A 199 11.56 13.65 -1.25
N VAL A 200 10.74 12.70 -1.67
CA VAL A 200 10.61 11.38 -1.05
C VAL A 200 11.10 10.28 -1.98
N THR A 201 11.65 9.22 -1.41
CA THR A 201 12.18 8.09 -2.16
C THR A 201 11.05 7.27 -2.80
N ASN A 202 11.17 6.93 -4.07
CA ASN A 202 10.25 6.05 -4.78
C ASN A 202 10.98 4.76 -5.15
N ALA A 203 10.26 3.64 -5.18
CA ALA A 203 10.81 2.43 -5.76
C ALA A 203 10.77 2.54 -7.28
N PHE A 204 11.69 1.89 -7.97
CA PHE A 204 11.57 1.70 -9.41
C PHE A 204 11.91 0.26 -9.79
N ALA A 205 11.36 -0.18 -10.91
CA ALA A 205 11.77 -1.38 -11.61
C ALA A 205 12.18 -0.98 -13.03
N THR A 206 13.26 -1.56 -13.53
CA THR A 206 13.76 -1.33 -14.88
C THR A 206 14.03 -2.66 -15.56
N ALA A 207 13.62 -2.80 -16.82
CA ALA A 207 14.10 -3.86 -17.69
C ALA A 207 15.15 -3.31 -18.65
N LEU A 208 16.24 -4.05 -18.80
CA LEU A 208 17.31 -3.81 -19.75
C LEU A 208 17.34 -4.98 -20.73
N ASN A 209 17.58 -4.67 -22.00
CA ASN A 209 17.94 -5.69 -22.98
C ASN A 209 19.27 -6.37 -22.60
N ALA A 210 19.55 -7.54 -23.17
CA ALA A 210 20.82 -8.23 -22.98
C ALA A 210 22.06 -7.40 -23.40
N ASN A 211 21.88 -6.40 -24.28
CA ASN A 211 22.93 -5.46 -24.69
C ASN A 211 23.07 -4.23 -23.77
N GLY A 212 22.33 -4.19 -22.66
CA GLY A 212 22.38 -3.11 -21.67
C GLY A 212 21.49 -1.90 -21.97
N SER A 213 20.84 -1.82 -23.13
CA SER A 213 19.91 -0.71 -23.40
C SER A 213 18.64 -0.82 -22.56
N VAL A 214 18.14 0.31 -22.05
CA VAL A 214 16.90 0.37 -21.25
C VAL A 214 15.68 0.08 -22.13
N GLN A 215 14.90 -0.95 -21.80
CA GLN A 215 13.62 -1.21 -22.45
C GLN A 215 12.52 -0.34 -21.85
N TRP A 216 12.38 -0.40 -20.52
CA TRP A 216 11.38 0.36 -19.79
C TRP A 216 11.82 0.58 -18.35
N THR A 217 11.32 1.66 -17.76
CA THR A 217 11.41 1.92 -16.32
C THR A 217 10.02 2.26 -15.80
N GLN A 218 9.64 1.66 -14.69
CA GLN A 218 8.41 1.94 -13.96
C GLN A 218 8.76 2.43 -12.56
N GLN A 219 8.10 3.50 -12.12
CA GLN A 219 8.31 4.12 -10.81
C GLN A 219 7.06 3.95 -9.94
N TYR A 220 7.26 3.65 -8.67
CA TYR A 220 6.21 3.38 -7.70
C TYR A 220 6.41 4.25 -6.45
N GLY A 221 5.37 5.00 -6.09
CA GLY A 221 5.28 5.74 -4.84
C GLY A 221 4.22 5.12 -3.92
N GLY A 222 4.50 5.01 -2.63
CA GLY A 222 3.53 4.56 -1.64
C GLY A 222 2.46 5.62 -1.36
N ALA A 223 1.52 5.36 -0.47
CA ALA A 223 0.46 6.31 -0.11
C ALA A 223 1.03 7.68 0.34
N ASP A 224 2.11 7.66 1.13
CA ASP A 224 2.86 8.85 1.56
C ASP A 224 4.02 9.20 0.61
N GLY A 225 3.95 8.72 -0.63
CA GLY A 225 4.97 8.85 -1.66
C GLY A 225 6.30 8.15 -1.38
N GLN A 226 6.45 7.46 -0.24
CA GLN A 226 7.65 6.69 0.06
C GLN A 226 7.52 5.24 -0.39
N SER A 227 8.53 4.73 -1.08
CA SER A 227 8.67 3.31 -1.44
C SER A 227 10.13 2.95 -1.68
N THR A 228 10.48 1.70 -1.39
CA THR A 228 11.82 1.18 -1.63
C THR A 228 11.76 -0.17 -2.35
N GLY A 229 12.55 -0.32 -3.41
CA GLY A 229 12.66 -1.56 -4.16
C GLY A 229 13.74 -2.47 -3.59
N ALA A 230 13.37 -3.44 -2.75
CA ALA A 230 14.32 -4.25 -2.00
C ALA A 230 14.80 -5.51 -2.74
N SER A 231 13.91 -6.19 -3.44
CA SER A 231 14.23 -7.45 -4.14
C SER A 231 13.37 -7.62 -5.39
N MET A 232 13.78 -8.56 -6.24
CA MET A 232 13.09 -8.89 -7.47
C MET A 232 13.16 -10.38 -7.73
N ALA A 233 12.05 -10.96 -8.19
CA ALA A 233 11.95 -12.34 -8.64
C ALA A 233 11.11 -12.38 -9.91
N ILE A 234 11.46 -13.30 -10.81
CA ILE A 234 10.76 -13.52 -12.07
C ILE A 234 10.15 -14.92 -12.08
N ASP A 235 8.97 -15.05 -12.69
CA ASP A 235 8.43 -16.35 -13.09
C ASP A 235 9.00 -16.68 -14.49
N PRO A 236 9.85 -17.71 -14.64
CA PRO A 236 10.46 -18.05 -15.93
C PRO A 236 9.45 -18.42 -17.02
N ASN A 237 8.22 -18.78 -16.64
CA ASN A 237 7.16 -19.12 -17.58
C ASN A 237 6.38 -17.89 -18.06
N GLY A 238 6.73 -16.69 -17.58
CA GLY A 238 5.87 -15.52 -17.70
C GLY A 238 4.59 -15.70 -16.88
N SER A 239 3.57 -14.88 -17.15
CA SER A 239 2.28 -15.01 -16.46
C SER A 239 1.70 -16.43 -16.60
N SER A 240 1.55 -17.08 -15.45
CA SER A 240 1.00 -18.41 -15.17
C SER A 240 -0.13 -18.91 -16.09
N VAL A 241 -0.33 -20.25 -16.13
CA VAL A 241 -1.47 -21.00 -16.72
C VAL A 241 -2.86 -20.44 -16.35
N LEU A 242 -2.94 -19.58 -15.34
CA LEU A 242 -4.13 -18.81 -14.96
C LEU A 242 -4.56 -17.78 -16.02
N ASP A 243 -3.65 -17.30 -16.89
CA ASP A 243 -3.93 -16.42 -18.03
C ASP A 243 -4.73 -17.15 -19.13
N VAL A 244 -4.42 -18.43 -19.35
CA VAL A 244 -5.16 -19.30 -20.29
C VAL A 244 -6.58 -19.58 -19.79
N LEU A 245 -6.80 -19.47 -18.48
CA LEU A 245 -8.10 -19.71 -17.82
C LEU A 245 -8.95 -18.44 -17.67
N GLY A 246 -8.52 -17.29 -18.20
CA GLY A 246 -9.32 -16.05 -18.22
C GLY A 246 -9.60 -15.43 -16.85
N LEU A 247 -8.84 -15.82 -15.81
CA LEU A 247 -8.91 -15.18 -14.51
C LEU A 247 -8.12 -13.86 -14.55
N PRO A 248 -8.71 -12.72 -14.17
CA PRO A 248 -8.03 -11.43 -14.30
C PRO A 248 -6.81 -11.37 -13.38
N ARG A 249 -5.63 -11.25 -13.99
CA ARG A 249 -4.50 -10.51 -13.42
C ARG A 249 -4.41 -9.17 -14.14
N GLY A 250 -5.38 -8.30 -13.87
CA GLY A 250 -5.26 -6.91 -14.29
C GLY A 250 -4.03 -6.29 -13.63
N THR A 251 -3.43 -5.28 -14.29
CA THR A 251 -2.45 -4.38 -13.68
C THR A 251 -2.91 -4.05 -12.27
N ILE A 252 -2.14 -4.43 -11.25
CA ILE A 252 -2.34 -3.83 -9.92
C ILE A 252 -1.91 -2.40 -10.10
N ASN A 253 -2.88 -1.54 -10.38
CA ASN A 253 -2.68 -0.10 -10.39
C ASN A 253 -2.46 0.30 -8.93
N LEU A 254 -1.20 0.23 -8.48
CA LEU A 254 -0.78 0.73 -7.17
C LEU A 254 -0.90 2.26 -7.10
N ASN A 255 -0.99 2.91 -8.26
CA ASN A 255 -1.44 4.29 -8.39
C ASN A 255 -2.97 4.38 -8.36
N GLN A 256 -3.61 3.79 -7.34
CA GLN A 256 -4.97 4.18 -7.03
C GLN A 256 -4.93 5.66 -6.63
N SER A 257 -5.34 6.53 -7.55
CA SER A 257 -5.51 7.96 -7.29
C SER A 257 -6.42 8.11 -6.07
N VAL A 258 -5.86 8.65 -4.98
CA VAL A 258 -6.59 8.99 -3.74
C VAL A 258 -7.55 10.17 -3.93
N ASP A 259 -7.69 10.66 -5.16
CA ASP A 259 -8.63 11.71 -5.49
C ASP A 259 -10.06 11.17 -5.39
N LEU A 260 -10.92 11.92 -4.72
CA LEU A 260 -12.35 11.64 -4.58
C LEU A 260 -13.03 11.47 -5.94
N THR A 261 -12.59 12.22 -6.95
CA THR A 261 -13.11 12.12 -8.33
C THR A 261 -12.68 10.84 -9.05
N SER A 262 -11.66 10.15 -8.55
CA SER A 262 -11.18 8.86 -9.08
C SER A 262 -11.77 7.67 -8.34
N MET A 263 -12.14 7.87 -7.06
CA MET A 263 -12.68 6.83 -6.16
C MET A 263 -14.22 6.80 -6.11
N THR A 264 -14.88 7.87 -6.54
CA THR A 264 -16.35 8.01 -6.46
C THR A 264 -16.90 8.58 -7.77
N THR A 265 -18.22 8.73 -7.85
CA THR A 265 -18.85 9.43 -8.99
C THR A 265 -18.77 10.95 -8.88
N LEU A 266 -18.02 11.50 -7.90
CA LEU A 266 -17.84 12.94 -7.71
C LEU A 266 -17.11 13.59 -8.89
N ARG A 267 -17.43 14.86 -9.11
CA ARG A 267 -16.77 15.73 -10.08
C ARG A 267 -16.22 16.96 -9.36
N ALA A 268 -15.10 17.49 -9.84
CA ALA A 268 -14.64 18.80 -9.41
C ALA A 268 -15.73 19.85 -9.71
N GLY A 269 -16.07 20.65 -8.70
CA GLY A 269 -17.20 21.59 -8.72
C GLY A 269 -18.50 21.06 -8.11
N ASP A 270 -18.59 19.78 -7.75
CA ASP A 270 -19.71 19.28 -6.95
C ASP A 270 -19.74 19.98 -5.59
N THR A 271 -20.93 20.21 -5.03
CA THR A 271 -21.09 20.98 -3.80
C THR A 271 -22.06 20.34 -2.82
N PHE A 272 -21.93 20.69 -1.56
CA PHE A 272 -22.97 20.51 -0.54
C PHE A 272 -22.87 21.62 0.50
N LYS A 273 -23.88 21.74 1.37
CA LYS A 273 -23.89 22.77 2.41
C LYS A 273 -23.93 22.17 3.80
N ILE A 274 -23.27 22.84 4.73
CA ILE A 274 -23.37 22.56 6.16
C ILE A 274 -23.96 23.80 6.81
N LYS A 275 -25.17 23.64 7.36
CA LYS A 275 -25.81 24.65 8.19
C LYS A 275 -25.48 24.35 9.65
N ILE A 276 -24.93 25.33 10.33
CA ILE A 276 -24.54 25.28 11.73
C ILE A 276 -25.57 26.07 12.52
N ASP A 277 -26.24 25.41 13.45
CA ASP A 277 -27.24 26.01 14.34
C ASP A 277 -26.65 26.17 15.76
N GLY A 278 -27.07 27.21 16.49
CA GLY A 278 -26.57 27.51 17.84
C GLY A 278 -25.73 28.78 17.90
N VAL A 279 -24.57 28.73 18.58
CA VAL A 279 -23.69 29.91 18.75
C VAL A 279 -23.00 30.24 17.42
N ALA A 280 -23.26 31.44 16.89
CA ALA A 280 -22.81 31.92 15.57
C ALA A 280 -23.36 31.11 14.38
N PRO A 281 -24.68 31.14 14.13
CA PRO A 281 -25.31 30.36 13.08
C PRO A 281 -24.85 30.82 11.70
N ARG A 282 -24.51 29.85 10.84
CA ARG A 282 -24.05 30.11 9.48
C ARG A 282 -24.27 28.91 8.59
N THR A 283 -24.41 29.15 7.29
CA THR A 283 -24.40 28.11 6.27
C THR A 283 -23.14 28.27 5.44
N THR A 284 -22.33 27.21 5.37
CA THR A 284 -21.14 27.16 4.53
C THR A 284 -21.39 26.25 3.34
N THR A 285 -20.79 26.58 2.20
CA THR A 285 -20.81 25.72 1.01
C THR A 285 -19.44 25.04 0.91
N ILE A 286 -19.45 23.72 0.81
CA ILE A 286 -18.26 22.92 0.56
C ILE A 286 -18.26 22.57 -0.92
N THR A 287 -17.20 22.93 -1.62
CA THR A 287 -16.99 22.61 -3.05
C THR A 287 -15.89 21.57 -3.16
N ILE A 288 -16.09 20.59 -4.05
CA ILE A 288 -15.08 19.59 -4.39
C ILE A 288 -14.07 20.18 -5.36
N ASP A 289 -12.80 20.25 -4.98
CA ASP A 289 -11.72 20.75 -5.82
C ASP A 289 -11.15 19.65 -6.73
N LYS A 290 -10.46 20.06 -7.80
CA LYS A 290 -9.72 19.12 -8.66
C LYS A 290 -8.55 18.52 -7.87
N GLY A 291 -8.44 17.19 -7.86
CA GLY A 291 -7.41 16.48 -7.08
C GLY A 291 -7.70 16.42 -5.58
N GLU A 292 -8.95 16.67 -5.15
CA GLU A 292 -9.32 16.62 -3.74
C GLU A 292 -9.37 15.18 -3.22
N THR A 293 -8.72 14.92 -2.08
CA THR A 293 -8.69 13.64 -1.36
C THR A 293 -9.65 13.66 -0.15
N ILE A 294 -9.92 12.49 0.46
CA ILE A 294 -10.69 12.43 1.74
C ILE A 294 -10.02 13.26 2.85
N ASN A 295 -8.68 13.29 2.91
CA ASN A 295 -7.96 14.02 3.95
C ASN A 295 -8.03 15.55 3.74
N SER A 296 -7.90 16.02 2.49
CA SER A 296 -8.07 17.44 2.18
C SER A 296 -9.52 17.89 2.36
N LEU A 297 -10.50 17.04 2.03
CA LEU A 297 -11.91 17.31 2.27
C LEU A 297 -12.24 17.35 3.77
N ASN A 298 -11.72 16.42 4.57
CA ASN A 298 -11.86 16.45 6.03
C ASN A 298 -11.28 17.74 6.61
N THR A 299 -10.10 18.16 6.14
CA THR A 299 -9.47 19.42 6.56
C THR A 299 -10.36 20.62 6.22
N LYS A 300 -10.91 20.66 5.00
CA LYS A 300 -11.84 21.69 4.53
C LYS A 300 -13.13 21.73 5.37
N ILE A 301 -13.72 20.58 5.68
CA ILE A 301 -14.92 20.50 6.54
C ILE A 301 -14.58 20.94 7.97
N ASN A 302 -13.47 20.48 8.53
CA ASN A 302 -13.03 20.83 9.89
C ASN A 302 -12.74 22.32 10.04
N SER A 303 -12.21 22.98 9.00
CA SER A 303 -12.00 24.43 9.04
C SER A 303 -13.32 25.22 9.15
N GLN A 304 -14.42 24.65 8.67
CA GLN A 304 -15.75 25.26 8.80
C GLN A 304 -16.44 24.91 10.12
N LEU A 305 -16.27 23.67 10.61
CA LEU A 305 -16.87 23.20 11.86
C LEU A 305 -16.21 23.82 13.11
N GLY A 306 -14.89 24.04 13.09
CA GLY A 306 -14.17 24.55 14.27
C GLY A 306 -14.40 23.70 15.52
N ALA A 307 -14.83 24.32 16.62
CA ALA A 307 -15.10 23.63 17.90
C ALA A 307 -16.48 22.93 17.97
N ILE A 308 -17.28 22.97 16.90
CA ILE A 308 -18.68 22.51 16.88
C ILE A 308 -18.75 21.01 16.57
N GLY A 309 -17.77 20.48 15.84
CA GLY A 309 -17.73 19.07 15.44
C GLY A 309 -16.41 18.71 14.77
N LYS A 310 -16.32 17.47 14.30
CA LYS A 310 -15.15 16.91 13.64
C LYS A 310 -15.55 15.96 12.52
N ALA A 311 -14.97 16.15 11.35
CA ALA A 311 -14.94 15.22 10.25
C ALA A 311 -13.64 14.39 10.29
N ALA A 312 -13.77 13.08 10.14
CA ALA A 312 -12.65 12.14 10.09
C ALA A 312 -12.91 11.05 9.06
N ALA A 313 -11.85 10.49 8.49
CA ALA A 313 -11.93 9.28 7.68
C ALA A 313 -12.37 8.10 8.55
N ASN A 314 -13.26 7.27 8.03
CA ASN A 314 -13.71 6.04 8.66
C ASN A 314 -13.52 4.89 7.69
N TYR A 315 -12.83 3.86 8.13
CA TYR A 315 -12.55 2.66 7.36
C TYR A 315 -13.42 1.53 7.90
N THR A 316 -14.55 1.26 7.27
CA THR A 316 -15.44 0.16 7.65
C THR A 316 -15.70 -0.72 6.45
N GLY A 317 -15.29 -1.99 6.52
CA GLY A 317 -15.60 -3.00 5.49
C GLY A 317 -14.87 -2.84 4.15
N GLY A 318 -13.71 -2.18 4.12
CA GLY A 318 -12.91 -2.03 2.89
C GLY A 318 -13.32 -0.84 1.99
N ALA A 319 -14.25 0.01 2.43
CA ALA A 319 -14.58 1.28 1.79
C ALA A 319 -14.16 2.46 2.69
N GLU A 320 -13.53 3.47 2.09
CA GLU A 320 -13.19 4.73 2.77
C GLU A 320 -14.42 5.65 2.78
N GLY A 321 -14.89 6.03 3.97
CA GLY A 321 -16.03 6.95 4.14
C GLY A 321 -15.68 8.13 5.06
N ILE A 322 -16.52 9.16 5.08
CA ILE A 322 -16.37 10.30 5.98
C ILE A 322 -17.34 10.14 7.16
N LYS A 323 -16.80 10.20 8.39
CA LYS A 323 -17.58 10.26 9.62
C LYS A 323 -17.59 11.69 10.17
N LEU A 324 -18.76 12.30 10.21
CA LEU A 324 -18.99 13.56 10.91
C LEU A 324 -19.51 13.31 12.33
N THR A 325 -18.90 13.97 13.31
CA THR A 325 -19.32 13.95 14.71
C THR A 325 -19.57 15.37 15.19
N VAL A 326 -20.62 15.59 15.97
CA VAL A 326 -20.97 16.89 16.54
C VAL A 326 -20.66 16.88 18.04
N ASN A 327 -20.08 17.97 18.55
CA ASN A 327 -19.76 18.09 19.98
C ASN A 327 -21.03 18.38 20.79
N PRO A 328 -21.13 17.90 22.05
CA PRO A 328 -22.30 18.10 22.90
C PRO A 328 -22.76 19.56 22.97
N GLY A 329 -24.08 19.76 22.85
CA GLY A 329 -24.71 21.09 22.84
C GLY A 329 -24.80 21.75 21.48
N ASN A 330 -24.33 21.11 20.41
CA ASN A 330 -24.36 21.68 19.05
C ASN A 330 -25.28 20.88 18.11
N THR A 331 -25.76 21.56 17.07
CA THR A 331 -26.54 20.95 15.98
C THR A 331 -26.00 21.44 14.64
N ILE A 332 -25.81 20.51 13.70
CA ILE A 332 -25.54 20.83 12.30
C ILE A 332 -26.57 20.13 11.41
N GLU A 333 -26.84 20.73 10.27
CA GLU A 333 -27.71 20.19 9.24
C GLU A 333 -26.90 20.07 7.94
N LEU A 334 -26.86 18.85 7.40
CA LEU A 334 -26.25 18.55 6.11
C LEU A 334 -27.30 18.71 5.03
N ILE A 335 -27.05 19.62 4.09
CA ILE A 335 -27.96 19.98 3.02
C ILE A 335 -27.34 19.56 1.69
N ALA A 336 -28.09 18.76 0.91
CA ALA A 336 -27.71 18.29 -0.42
C ALA A 336 -27.35 19.46 -1.35
N GLY A 337 -26.38 19.22 -2.24
CA GLY A 337 -26.09 20.12 -3.34
C GLY A 337 -27.18 20.13 -4.41
N PRO A 338 -27.00 20.91 -5.50
CA PRO A 338 -27.91 20.89 -6.63
C PRO A 338 -28.06 19.49 -7.23
N LYS A 339 -29.22 19.18 -7.84
CA LYS A 339 -29.61 17.84 -8.32
C LYS A 339 -28.52 17.10 -9.11
N ASP A 340 -27.76 17.81 -9.94
CA ASP A 340 -26.73 17.22 -10.81
C ASP A 340 -25.30 17.30 -10.24
N SER A 341 -25.11 18.05 -9.15
CA SER A 341 -23.80 18.33 -8.53
C SER A 341 -23.82 18.12 -7.00
N ASP A 342 -24.73 17.27 -6.50
CA ASP A 342 -24.84 16.93 -5.08
C ASP A 342 -23.67 16.04 -4.64
N ALA A 343 -22.74 16.64 -3.90
CA ALA A 343 -21.61 15.93 -3.36
C ALA A 343 -21.99 14.98 -2.20
N LEU A 344 -23.04 15.25 -1.41
CA LEU A 344 -23.40 14.41 -0.25
C LEU A 344 -23.85 13.02 -0.69
N ALA A 345 -24.77 12.95 -1.66
CA ALA A 345 -25.23 11.67 -2.21
C ALA A 345 -24.08 10.87 -2.84
N ARG A 346 -23.17 11.55 -3.55
CA ARG A 346 -22.02 10.92 -4.21
C ARG A 346 -20.93 10.48 -3.23
N LEU A 347 -20.85 11.12 -2.06
CA LEU A 347 -20.03 10.70 -0.91
C LEU A 347 -20.68 9.59 -0.06
N GLY A 348 -21.92 9.19 -0.38
CA GLY A 348 -22.66 8.20 0.40
C GLY A 348 -23.12 8.72 1.78
N ILE A 349 -23.19 10.05 1.96
CA ILE A 349 -23.64 10.68 3.20
C ILE A 349 -25.07 11.16 3.00
N SER A 350 -25.99 10.69 3.83
CA SER A 350 -27.37 11.17 3.81
C SER A 350 -27.46 12.60 4.33
N ALA A 351 -28.18 13.46 3.62
CA ALA A 351 -28.62 14.76 4.14
C ALA A 351 -29.47 14.56 5.41
N GLY A 352 -29.36 15.49 6.36
CA GLY A 352 -30.08 15.38 7.62
C GLY A 352 -29.47 16.18 8.77
N VAL A 353 -30.15 16.15 9.91
CA VAL A 353 -29.74 16.87 11.12
C VAL A 353 -28.92 15.96 12.03
N LEU A 354 -27.76 16.45 12.44
CA LEU A 354 -26.87 15.82 13.40
C LEU A 354 -26.86 16.68 14.67
N THR A 355 -27.36 16.11 15.77
CA THR A 355 -27.40 16.78 17.07
C THR A 355 -26.72 15.92 18.12
N ALA A 356 -25.88 16.54 18.95
CA ALA A 356 -25.38 15.96 20.17
C ALA A 356 -25.97 16.72 21.36
N PRO A 357 -26.87 16.12 22.17
CA PRO A 357 -27.43 16.76 23.35
C PRO A 357 -26.33 17.20 24.32
N ALA A 358 -26.47 18.36 24.96
CA ALA A 358 -25.53 18.80 25.99
C ALA A 358 -25.48 17.77 27.12
N ALA A 359 -24.28 17.40 27.56
CA ALA A 359 -24.14 16.54 28.73
C ALA A 359 -24.83 17.21 29.93
N ALA A 360 -25.78 16.51 30.55
CA ALA A 360 -26.39 16.98 31.79
C ALA A 360 -25.27 17.28 32.79
N SER A 361 -25.26 18.50 33.33
CA SER A 361 -24.31 18.90 34.38
C SER A 361 -24.35 17.87 35.50
N LYS A 362 -23.21 17.22 35.79
CA LYS A 362 -23.07 16.30 36.92
C LYS A 362 -23.29 17.07 38.23
N ALA A 363 -24.52 17.10 38.70
CA ALA A 363 -24.82 17.19 40.13
C ALA A 363 -25.09 15.75 40.60
N GLY A 364 -24.32 15.31 41.59
CA GLY A 364 -24.04 13.92 41.88
C GLY A 364 -25.24 12.98 42.04
N ALA A 365 -25.13 11.82 41.40
CA ALA A 365 -25.72 10.59 41.89
C ALA A 365 -24.78 9.45 41.48
N THR A 366 -24.13 8.87 42.48
CA THR A 366 -23.49 7.56 42.40
C THR A 366 -24.55 6.53 42.04
N THR A 367 -24.31 5.67 41.06
CA THR A 367 -24.83 4.29 41.08
C THR A 367 -24.05 3.41 40.13
N ALA A 368 -23.78 2.22 40.62
CA ALA A 368 -22.77 1.30 40.18
C ALA A 368 -23.15 0.53 38.91
N SER A 369 -22.10 0.09 38.22
CA SER A 369 -22.10 -1.05 37.31
C SER A 369 -22.72 -2.28 37.96
N THR A 370 -23.77 -2.84 37.37
CA THR A 370 -24.05 -4.28 37.46
C THR A 370 -24.65 -4.79 36.15
N THR A 371 -23.88 -5.63 35.47
CA THR A 371 -24.34 -6.71 34.60
C THR A 371 -25.39 -7.54 35.32
N ASP A 372 -26.66 -7.52 34.90
CA ASP A 372 -27.52 -8.72 34.83
C ASP A 372 -28.94 -8.45 34.33
N LYS A 373 -29.50 -9.48 33.68
CA LYS A 373 -30.79 -9.52 33.00
C LYS A 373 -31.98 -9.37 33.96
N LYS A 374 -33.02 -8.69 33.45
CA LYS A 374 -34.43 -8.70 33.90
C LYS A 374 -34.75 -7.84 35.12
N THR A 375 -34.55 -6.54 35.00
CA THR A 375 -35.24 -5.52 35.80
C THR A 375 -36.12 -4.68 34.87
N GLU A 376 -37.40 -4.59 35.20
CA GLU A 376 -38.31 -3.60 34.60
C GLU A 376 -37.67 -2.21 34.69
N PRO A 377 -37.71 -1.38 33.63
CA PRO A 377 -37.07 -0.07 33.67
C PRO A 377 -37.69 0.79 34.77
N THR A 378 -36.90 1.09 35.80
CA THR A 378 -37.27 2.04 36.85
C THR A 378 -37.14 3.46 36.30
N TYR A 379 -38.25 4.17 36.18
CA TYR A 379 -38.29 5.56 35.76
C TYR A 379 -38.36 6.49 36.97
N GLY A 380 -37.30 7.28 37.21
CA GLY A 380 -37.32 8.31 38.24
C GLY A 380 -38.20 9.49 37.81
N LEU A 381 -39.09 9.94 38.69
CA LEU A 381 -40.03 11.05 38.42
C LEU A 381 -39.36 12.44 38.37
N GLY A 382 -38.04 12.52 38.58
CA GLY A 382 -37.25 13.71 38.23
C GLY A 382 -37.62 15.00 38.97
N PHE A 383 -38.11 14.92 40.21
CA PHE A 383 -38.35 16.12 41.03
C PHE A 383 -37.02 16.80 41.37
N SER A 384 -36.80 17.99 40.80
CA SER A 384 -35.66 18.83 41.16
C SER A 384 -36.10 19.89 42.16
N GLY A 385 -36.06 19.56 43.46
CA GLY A 385 -36.26 20.49 44.59
C GLY A 385 -37.62 20.42 45.30
N THR A 386 -37.77 21.21 46.37
CA THR A 386 -38.99 21.34 47.19
C THR A 386 -40.06 22.13 46.45
N LEU A 387 -41.28 21.57 46.36
CA LEU A 387 -42.44 22.24 45.76
C LEU A 387 -43.00 23.29 46.75
N ASP A 388 -42.89 24.57 46.42
CA ASP A 388 -43.49 25.66 47.20
C ASP A 388 -44.80 26.14 46.56
N ILE A 389 -45.90 26.05 47.30
CA ILE A 389 -47.24 26.49 46.88
C ILE A 389 -47.71 27.74 47.65
N SER A 390 -46.88 28.28 48.54
CA SER A 390 -47.23 29.42 49.40
C SER A 390 -47.28 30.75 48.64
N THR A 391 -46.64 30.82 47.46
CA THR A 391 -46.63 32.00 46.60
C THR A 391 -47.15 31.66 45.20
N ARG A 392 -47.72 32.66 44.51
CA ARG A 392 -48.22 32.50 43.12
C ARG A 392 -47.12 32.07 42.16
N THR A 393 -45.90 32.55 42.36
CA THR A 393 -44.71 32.18 41.55
C THR A 393 -44.28 30.74 41.83
N GLY A 394 -44.23 30.33 43.11
CA GLY A 394 -43.95 28.95 43.49
C GLY A 394 -44.99 27.97 42.92
N ALA A 395 -46.28 28.31 43.02
CA ALA A 395 -47.37 27.48 42.50
C ALA A 395 -47.28 27.30 40.97
N ASN A 396 -46.86 28.33 40.22
CA ASN A 396 -46.65 28.22 38.78
C ASN A 396 -45.44 27.33 38.42
N LEU A 397 -44.35 27.41 39.20
CA LEU A 397 -43.16 26.58 39.00
C LEU A 397 -43.47 25.11 39.34
N ALA A 398 -44.16 24.87 40.45
CA ALA A 398 -44.66 23.55 40.85
C ALA A 398 -45.59 22.95 39.78
N ARG A 399 -46.49 23.76 39.22
CA ARG A 399 -47.37 23.35 38.11
C ARG A 399 -46.56 22.96 36.86
N SER A 400 -45.52 23.72 36.50
CA SER A 400 -44.65 23.40 35.35
C SER A 400 -43.90 22.09 35.55
N GLN A 401 -43.36 21.86 36.75
CA GLN A 401 -42.69 20.60 37.09
C GLN A 401 -43.66 19.42 37.03
N LEU A 402 -44.87 19.54 37.59
CA LEU A 402 -45.90 18.50 37.54
C LEU A 402 -46.35 18.19 36.10
N LEU A 403 -46.46 19.19 35.22
CA LEU A 403 -46.79 18.99 33.81
C LEU A 403 -45.68 18.22 33.06
N SER A 404 -44.42 18.49 33.38
CA SER A 404 -43.28 17.77 32.81
C SER A 404 -43.27 16.29 33.26
N VAL A 405 -43.56 16.03 34.54
CA VAL A 405 -43.74 14.67 35.07
C VAL A 405 -44.88 13.95 34.37
N LEU A 406 -46.02 14.62 34.16
CA LEU A 406 -47.17 14.06 33.46
C LEU A 406 -46.84 13.70 32.00
N SER A 407 -46.09 14.56 31.30
CA SER A 407 -45.64 14.30 29.93
C SER A 407 -44.69 13.10 29.86
N ASN A 408 -43.79 12.96 30.85
CA ASN A 408 -42.88 11.82 30.91
C ASN A 408 -43.63 10.51 31.22
N LEU A 409 -44.62 10.54 32.12
CA LEU A 409 -45.49 9.39 32.38
C LEU A 409 -46.29 8.99 31.13
N GLN A 410 -46.81 9.96 30.37
CA GLN A 410 -47.53 9.68 29.11
C GLN A 410 -46.61 9.08 28.04
N SER A 411 -45.41 9.63 27.85
CA SER A 411 -44.41 9.11 26.92
C SER A 411 -43.97 7.69 27.28
N THR A 412 -43.75 7.43 28.57
CA THR A 412 -43.40 6.10 29.06
C THR A 412 -44.55 5.11 28.88
N TYR A 413 -45.79 5.49 29.21
CA TYR A 413 -46.97 4.66 28.98
C TYR A 413 -47.17 4.33 27.50
N GLN A 414 -46.96 5.30 26.61
CA GLN A 414 -47.03 5.07 25.16
C GLN A 414 -45.96 4.11 24.66
N LYS A 415 -44.75 4.13 25.23
CA LYS A 415 -43.66 3.21 24.88
C LYS A 415 -43.86 1.82 25.47
N SER A 416 -44.38 1.70 26.69
CA SER A 416 -44.62 0.40 27.35
C SER A 416 -45.86 -0.31 26.80
N ASN A 417 -46.88 0.44 26.36
CA ASN A 417 -48.12 -0.10 25.81
C ASN A 417 -48.22 0.05 24.28
N ALA A 418 -47.09 0.27 23.59
CA ALA A 418 -47.08 0.18 22.14
C ALA A 418 -47.52 -1.23 21.72
N PRO A 419 -48.51 -1.39 20.83
CA PRO A 419 -48.87 -2.71 20.34
C PRO A 419 -47.65 -3.39 19.71
N PRO A 420 -47.53 -4.74 19.81
CA PRO A 420 -46.46 -5.47 19.14
C PRO A 420 -46.42 -5.05 17.66
N PRO A 421 -45.22 -4.89 17.06
CA PRO A 421 -45.13 -4.62 15.63
C PRO A 421 -45.95 -5.67 14.88
N ALA A 422 -46.89 -5.22 14.05
CA ALA A 422 -47.66 -6.13 13.23
C ALA A 422 -46.70 -6.98 12.39
N ASP A 423 -46.88 -8.30 12.42
CA ASP A 423 -46.13 -9.23 11.57
C ASP A 423 -46.19 -8.75 10.12
N ALA A 424 -45.03 -8.36 9.59
CA ALA A 424 -44.93 -7.90 8.22
C ALA A 424 -45.18 -9.07 7.27
N LYS A 425 -46.43 -9.21 6.80
CA LYS A 425 -46.70 -9.93 5.55
C LYS A 425 -46.01 -9.17 4.40
N PRO A 426 -45.30 -9.87 3.50
CA PRO A 426 -44.55 -9.24 2.43
C PRO A 426 -45.53 -8.66 1.39
N GLY A 427 -45.41 -7.36 1.13
CA GLY A 427 -46.14 -6.67 0.08
C GLY A 427 -45.30 -5.59 -0.58
N ASN A 428 -44.95 -5.84 -1.85
CA ASN A 428 -44.44 -4.91 -2.89
C ASN A 428 -43.04 -4.29 -2.63
N THR A 429 -41.88 -4.78 -3.12
CA THR A 429 -41.36 -5.13 -4.48
C THR A 429 -41.26 -4.02 -5.54
N SER A 430 -40.93 -2.77 -5.17
CA SER A 430 -40.50 -1.78 -6.18
C SER A 430 -39.39 -0.82 -5.73
N GLY A 431 -38.53 -1.23 -4.80
CA GLY A 431 -37.24 -0.56 -4.58
C GLY A 431 -36.17 -1.23 -5.44
N THR A 432 -35.71 -0.59 -6.51
CA THR A 432 -34.51 -1.02 -7.23
C THR A 432 -33.35 -1.11 -6.24
N ALA A 433 -32.78 -2.30 -6.09
CA ALA A 433 -31.53 -2.52 -5.37
C ALA A 433 -30.47 -1.53 -5.90
N SER A 434 -29.56 -1.07 -5.04
CA SER A 434 -28.46 -0.23 -5.53
C SER A 434 -27.69 -1.02 -6.58
N SER A 435 -27.12 -0.32 -7.57
CA SER A 435 -26.31 -0.95 -8.63
C SER A 435 -25.22 -1.85 -8.04
N ALA A 436 -24.66 -1.48 -6.88
CA ALA A 436 -23.71 -2.27 -6.11
C ALA A 436 -24.30 -3.59 -5.58
N THR A 437 -25.52 -3.58 -5.03
CA THR A 437 -26.15 -4.83 -4.52
C THR A 437 -26.60 -5.73 -5.65
N THR A 438 -26.99 -5.16 -6.79
CA THR A 438 -27.36 -5.92 -8.00
C THR A 438 -26.14 -6.59 -8.64
N ALA A 439 -25.00 -5.89 -8.71
CA ALA A 439 -23.75 -6.45 -9.19
C ALA A 439 -23.19 -7.52 -8.26
N GLN A 440 -23.32 -7.32 -6.94
CA GLN A 440 -22.88 -8.29 -5.95
C GLN A 440 -23.71 -9.58 -6.00
N LEU A 441 -25.03 -9.48 -6.22
CA LEU A 441 -25.90 -10.63 -6.41
C LEU A 441 -25.60 -11.39 -7.72
N ALA A 442 -25.29 -10.66 -8.80
CA ALA A 442 -24.85 -11.27 -10.06
C ALA A 442 -23.53 -12.04 -9.90
N ASN A 443 -22.58 -11.49 -9.15
CA ASN A 443 -21.30 -12.15 -8.87
C ASN A 443 -21.46 -13.40 -8.00
N TYR A 444 -22.34 -13.37 -6.99
CA TYR A 444 -22.61 -14.57 -6.18
C TYR A 444 -23.34 -15.66 -6.97
N ASN A 445 -24.28 -15.29 -7.85
CA ASN A 445 -24.95 -16.26 -8.72
C ASN A 445 -24.01 -16.86 -9.77
N LEU A 446 -23.07 -16.06 -10.30
CA LEU A 446 -22.02 -16.54 -11.20
C LEU A 446 -21.07 -17.50 -10.47
N ALA A 447 -20.60 -17.14 -9.28
CA ALA A 447 -19.74 -18.00 -8.45
C ALA A 447 -20.43 -19.33 -8.10
N LEU A 448 -21.72 -19.30 -7.76
CA LEU A 448 -22.51 -20.49 -7.46
C LEU A 448 -22.70 -21.38 -8.69
N SER A 449 -22.90 -20.78 -9.88
CA SER A 449 -23.00 -21.53 -11.14
C SER A 449 -21.69 -22.23 -11.52
N LEU A 450 -20.54 -21.61 -11.20
CA LEU A 450 -19.22 -22.17 -11.48
C LEU A 450 -18.86 -23.31 -10.51
N MET A 451 -19.31 -23.22 -9.24
CA MET A 451 -19.11 -24.27 -8.23
C MET A 451 -19.94 -25.54 -8.47
N GLY A 452 -20.98 -25.47 -9.33
CA GLY A 452 -21.83 -26.61 -9.68
C GLY A 452 -21.39 -27.40 -10.92
N THR A 453 -20.28 -27.02 -11.57
CA THR A 453 -19.83 -27.64 -12.83
C THR A 453 -18.75 -28.69 -12.62
N ASP A 454 -18.93 -29.86 -13.24
CA ASP A 454 -17.91 -30.92 -13.28
C ASP A 454 -16.73 -30.44 -14.14
N PRO A 455 -15.51 -30.35 -13.59
CA PRO A 455 -14.33 -29.83 -14.30
C PRO A 455 -13.92 -30.68 -15.51
N ASN A 456 -14.52 -31.86 -15.73
CA ASN A 456 -14.16 -32.76 -16.82
C ASN A 456 -15.08 -32.71 -18.04
N ASN A 457 -16.08 -31.82 -18.09
CA ASN A 457 -17.05 -31.81 -19.21
C ASN A 457 -17.44 -30.40 -19.70
N ALA A 458 -16.47 -29.71 -20.32
CA ALA A 458 -16.60 -28.34 -20.80
C ALA A 458 -17.78 -28.10 -21.78
N VAL A 459 -18.16 -29.10 -22.58
CA VAL A 459 -19.23 -28.98 -23.58
C VAL A 459 -20.62 -28.93 -22.92
N ALA A 460 -20.84 -29.74 -21.88
CA ALA A 460 -22.09 -29.72 -21.11
C ALA A 460 -22.24 -28.43 -20.29
N ASN A 461 -21.13 -27.90 -19.77
CA ASN A 461 -21.09 -26.66 -18.99
C ASN A 461 -21.42 -25.43 -19.86
N ILE A 462 -20.90 -25.37 -21.08
CA ILE A 462 -21.23 -24.31 -22.05
C ILE A 462 -22.70 -24.39 -22.48
N GLN A 463 -23.24 -25.59 -22.71
CA GLN A 463 -24.65 -25.77 -23.08
C GLN A 463 -25.60 -25.37 -21.94
N SER A 464 -25.27 -25.68 -20.69
CA SER A 464 -26.03 -25.26 -19.49
C SER A 464 -26.07 -23.74 -19.32
N ILE A 465 -24.99 -23.03 -19.65
CA ILE A 465 -24.91 -21.56 -19.57
C ILE A 465 -25.74 -20.92 -20.68
N VAL A 466 -25.79 -21.53 -21.86
CA VAL A 466 -26.53 -21.04 -23.02
C VAL A 466 -28.03 -21.34 -22.95
N SER A 467 -28.45 -22.43 -22.30
CA SER A 467 -29.85 -22.91 -22.36
C SER A 467 -30.76 -22.50 -21.20
N GLY A 468 -30.30 -21.64 -20.28
CA GLY A 468 -31.11 -20.95 -19.26
C GLY A 468 -32.39 -21.67 -18.81
N GLN A 469 -32.27 -22.77 -18.05
CA GLN A 469 -33.43 -23.39 -17.39
C GLN A 469 -33.44 -23.04 -15.90
N GLY A 470 -34.31 -22.09 -15.54
CA GLY A 470 -34.57 -21.75 -14.14
C GLY A 470 -35.29 -20.43 -13.86
N SER A 471 -36.24 -20.01 -14.71
CA SER A 471 -37.37 -19.10 -14.42
C SER A 471 -37.10 -17.81 -13.58
N GLY A 472 -37.11 -16.59 -14.15
CA GLY A 472 -37.52 -16.18 -15.47
C GLY A 472 -37.34 -14.68 -15.74
N GLY A 473 -37.58 -14.30 -17.00
CA GLY A 473 -37.88 -12.94 -17.43
C GLY A 473 -36.70 -12.07 -17.89
N ASN A 474 -36.50 -12.01 -19.21
CA ASN A 474 -35.86 -10.93 -19.99
C ASN A 474 -34.36 -10.62 -19.78
N SER A 475 -33.47 -11.47 -20.30
CA SER A 475 -32.03 -11.13 -20.40
C SER A 475 -31.45 -11.10 -21.83
N LEU A 476 -32.13 -11.62 -22.85
CA LEU A 476 -31.54 -11.65 -24.21
C LEU A 476 -31.72 -10.33 -24.99
N SER A 477 -32.69 -9.48 -24.65
CA SER A 477 -32.92 -8.22 -25.37
C SER A 477 -31.94 -7.10 -24.99
N ASN A 478 -31.29 -7.18 -23.83
CA ASN A 478 -30.38 -6.14 -23.35
C ASN A 478 -28.91 -6.37 -23.69
N LEU A 479 -28.52 -7.59 -24.07
CA LEU A 479 -27.12 -7.89 -24.39
C LEU A 479 -26.75 -7.52 -25.84
N LEU A 480 -27.72 -7.46 -26.75
CA LEU A 480 -27.50 -7.01 -28.14
C LEU A 480 -27.68 -5.50 -28.34
N SER A 481 -28.10 -4.73 -27.33
CA SER A 481 -28.26 -3.27 -27.46
C SER A 481 -27.05 -2.47 -26.96
N GLN A 482 -25.95 -3.14 -26.60
CA GLN A 482 -24.69 -2.51 -26.15
C GLN A 482 -23.45 -3.01 -26.91
N ILE A 483 -23.66 -3.69 -28.04
CA ILE A 483 -22.71 -3.75 -29.16
C ILE A 483 -23.21 -2.75 -30.19
#